data_AF-A0A8H3EAP3-F1
#
_entry.id   AF-A0A8H3EAP3-F1
#
_cell.length_a   1.000
_cell.length_b   1.000
_cell.length_c   1.000
_cell.angle_alpha   90.00
_cell.angle_beta   90.00
_cell.angle_gamma   90.00
#
_symmetry.space_group_name_H-M   'P 1'
#
loop_
_entity.id
_entity.type
_entity.pdbx_description
1 polymer ?
#
loop_
_entity_poly.entity_id
_entity_poly.type
_entity_poly.pdbx_seq_one_letter_code
_entity_poly.pdbx_strand_id
1 'polypeptide(L)'
;MIIHIVMWKLKGSPDADVESNPPTTFTDATATGVIQATQEQIDAYKEDSKREIAEALIKVPGPLAPMQFGPPQLPERAKGYEFALYSRFKDLETLRTYAVSDAHMSVVNNIVKPRTVPGETMAYDFELPDDA
;
A
#
# COMPACT_ATOMS: atom_id res chain seq x y z
N MET A 1 -14.38 -7.44 18.95
CA MET A 1 -14.28 -7.24 17.47
C MET A 1 -12.85 -6.82 17.14
N ILE A 2 -12.27 -7.22 16.01
CA ILE A 2 -10.90 -6.81 15.64
C ILE A 2 -10.92 -5.69 14.60
N ILE A 3 -10.08 -4.67 14.82
CA ILE A 3 -9.74 -3.65 13.84
C ILE A 3 -8.38 -3.99 13.24
N HIS A 4 -8.33 -4.03 11.91
CA HIS A 4 -7.12 -4.22 11.12
C HIS A 4 -6.87 -2.95 10.31
N ILE A 5 -5.76 -2.28 10.58
CA ILE A 5 -5.33 -1.09 9.83
C ILE A 5 -4.06 -1.45 9.07
N VAL A 6 -4.02 -1.13 7.78
CA VAL A 6 -2.80 -1.25 6.97
C VAL A 6 -2.52 0.06 6.28
N MET A 7 -1.26 0.47 6.28
CA MET A 7 -0.77 1.68 5.64
C MET A 7 0.36 1.30 4.68
N TRP A 8 0.37 1.93 3.50
CA TRP A 8 1.34 1.67 2.45
C TRP A 8 2.05 2.94 2.00
N LYS A 9 3.37 2.84 1.83
CA LYS A 9 4.12 3.74 0.94
C LYS A 9 4.07 3.17 -0.46
N LEU A 10 3.66 3.98 -1.44
CA LEU A 10 3.53 3.55 -2.82
C LEU A 10 4.83 3.82 -3.56
N LYS A 11 5.15 2.96 -4.53
CA LYS A 11 6.25 3.23 -5.44
C LYS A 11 5.92 4.44 -6.31
N GLY A 12 6.94 5.17 -6.76
CA GLY A 12 6.75 6.23 -7.75
C GLY A 12 6.41 5.68 -9.13
N SER A 13 7.00 4.55 -9.49
CA SER A 13 6.76 3.75 -10.70
C SER A 13 7.54 2.45 -10.52
N PRO A 14 7.14 1.30 -11.13
CA PRO A 14 7.93 0.07 -11.10
C PRO A 14 9.37 0.25 -11.61
N ASP A 15 9.60 1.24 -12.49
CA ASP A 15 10.92 1.53 -13.07
C ASP A 15 11.70 2.61 -12.28
N ALA A 16 11.07 3.31 -11.33
CA ALA A 16 11.67 4.43 -10.61
C ALA A 16 12.45 4.01 -9.34
N ASP A 17 12.25 2.78 -8.84
CA ASP A 17 12.94 2.27 -7.64
C ASP A 17 14.33 1.67 -7.93
N VAL A 18 14.82 1.77 -9.17
CA VAL A 18 16.22 1.48 -9.50
C VAL A 18 17.02 2.75 -9.21
N GLU A 19 17.75 2.75 -8.09
CA GLU A 19 18.63 3.81 -7.56
C GLU A 19 17.99 4.84 -6.61
N SER A 20 17.99 4.48 -5.32
CA SER A 20 18.05 5.48 -4.25
C SER A 20 19.50 5.98 -4.09
N ASN A 21 19.81 7.18 -4.61
CA ASN A 21 20.74 8.17 -4.02
C ASN A 21 20.71 9.51 -4.80
N PRO A 22 20.87 10.68 -4.14
CA PRO A 22 20.59 12.01 -4.71
C PRO A 22 21.74 12.56 -5.60
N PRO A 23 21.52 13.69 -6.31
CA PRO A 23 22.35 14.06 -7.46
C PRO A 23 23.65 14.72 -7.04
N THR A 24 24.77 14.14 -7.47
CA THR A 24 26.08 14.81 -7.50
C THR A 24 26.44 15.17 -8.94
N THR A 25 26.34 16.47 -9.25
CA THR A 25 27.01 17.24 -10.32
C THR A 25 27.68 16.51 -11.50
N PHE A 26 27.12 16.79 -12.69
CA PHE A 26 27.64 16.83 -14.08
C PHE A 26 29.05 16.26 -14.44
N THR A 27 29.07 15.30 -15.38
CA THR A 27 29.88 15.35 -16.62
C THR A 27 29.28 14.45 -17.70
N ASP A 28 29.43 14.87 -18.96
CA ASP A 28 28.75 14.42 -20.18
C ASP A 28 29.31 13.11 -20.79
N ALA A 29 28.54 12.56 -21.75
CA ALA A 29 28.94 11.69 -22.86
C ALA A 29 28.95 10.16 -22.71
N THR A 30 27.78 9.55 -22.43
CA THR A 30 27.24 8.39 -23.17
C THR A 30 25.83 8.11 -22.68
N ALA A 31 24.81 8.55 -23.43
CA ALA A 31 23.42 8.40 -23.07
C ALA A 31 22.98 6.93 -23.10
N THR A 32 23.19 6.22 -21.99
CA THR A 32 22.32 5.10 -21.59
C THR A 32 21.21 5.73 -20.76
N GLY A 33 20.33 6.48 -21.43
CA GLY A 33 19.38 7.37 -20.79
C GLY A 33 18.29 6.57 -20.07
N VAL A 34 18.41 6.45 -18.75
CA VAL A 34 17.24 6.18 -17.90
C VAL A 34 16.34 7.41 -18.01
N ILE A 35 15.24 7.30 -18.75
CA ILE A 35 14.22 8.35 -18.77
C ILE A 35 13.54 8.29 -17.40
N GLN A 36 13.81 9.26 -16.54
CA GLN A 36 13.10 9.39 -15.27
C GLN A 36 11.63 9.72 -15.55
N ALA A 37 10.72 9.04 -14.86
CA ALA A 37 9.29 9.32 -14.93
C ALA A 37 9.01 10.76 -14.50
N THR A 38 8.07 11.44 -15.16
CA THR A 38 7.61 12.77 -14.75
C THR A 38 6.81 12.67 -13.45
N GLN A 39 6.69 13.79 -12.72
CA GLN A 39 5.86 13.84 -11.51
C GLN A 39 4.40 13.46 -11.81
N GLU A 40 3.86 13.90 -12.95
CA GLU A 40 2.50 13.56 -13.38
C GLU A 40 2.33 12.06 -13.63
N GLN A 41 3.33 11.40 -14.23
CA GLN A 41 3.32 9.94 -14.41
C GLN A 41 3.40 9.20 -13.07
N ILE A 42 4.19 9.71 -12.13
CA ILE A 42 4.30 9.17 -10.78
C ILE A 42 2.96 9.30 -10.04
N ASP A 43 2.33 10.47 -10.10
CA ASP A 43 1.05 10.73 -9.44
C ASP A 43 -0.05 9.85 -10.02
N ALA A 44 -0.12 9.73 -11.35
CA ALA A 44 -1.06 8.84 -12.04
C ALA A 44 -0.86 7.37 -11.62
N TYR A 45 0.39 6.89 -11.61
CA TYR A 45 0.71 5.54 -11.16
C TYR A 45 0.26 5.28 -9.71
N LYS A 46 0.46 6.25 -8.83
CA LYS A 46 0.04 6.15 -7.43
C LYS A 46 -1.48 6.12 -7.29
N GLU A 47 -2.21 6.97 -8.01
CA GLU A 47 -3.68 6.95 -8.00
C GLU A 47 -4.24 5.63 -8.54
N ASP A 48 -3.69 5.12 -9.64
CA ASP A 48 -4.04 3.81 -10.19
C ASP A 48 -3.74 2.69 -9.20
N SER A 49 -2.59 2.75 -8.53
CA SER A 49 -2.19 1.77 -7.52
C SER A 49 -3.15 1.73 -6.33
N LYS A 50 -3.59 2.90 -5.82
CA LYS A 50 -4.59 2.99 -4.74
C LYS A 50 -5.90 2.33 -5.13
N ARG A 51 -6.39 2.65 -6.34
CA ARG A 51 -7.63 2.09 -6.88
C ARG A 51 -7.56 0.57 -7.03
N GLU A 52 -6.51 0.06 -7.67
CA GLU A 52 -6.36 -1.38 -7.92
C GLU A 52 -6.18 -2.19 -6.64
N ILE A 53 -5.45 -1.66 -5.65
CA ILE A 53 -5.31 -2.28 -4.33
C ILE A 53 -6.69 -2.37 -3.65
N ALA A 54 -7.46 -1.26 -3.62
CA ALA A 54 -8.78 -1.24 -3.01
C ALA A 54 -9.76 -2.20 -3.70
N GLU A 55 -9.85 -2.14 -5.03
CA GLU A 55 -10.74 -3.01 -5.82
C GLU A 55 -10.43 -4.50 -5.68
N ALA A 56 -9.15 -4.85 -5.51
CA ALA A 56 -8.73 -6.23 -5.29
C ALA A 56 -9.05 -6.70 -3.85
N LEU A 57 -8.70 -5.89 -2.84
CA LEU A 57 -8.88 -6.26 -1.43
C LEU A 57 -10.34 -6.34 -1.00
N ILE A 58 -11.23 -5.49 -1.54
CA ILE A 58 -12.68 -5.54 -1.23
C ILE A 58 -13.32 -6.88 -1.64
N LYS A 59 -12.75 -7.59 -2.61
CA LYS A 59 -13.26 -8.88 -3.08
C LYS A 59 -12.78 -10.06 -2.24
N VAL A 60 -11.82 -9.85 -1.32
CA VAL A 60 -11.28 -10.93 -0.49
C VAL A 60 -12.26 -11.24 0.64
N PRO A 61 -12.71 -12.50 0.81
CA PRO A 61 -13.62 -12.87 1.88
C PRO A 61 -12.95 -12.80 3.25
N GLY A 62 -13.72 -12.51 4.30
CA GLY A 62 -13.24 -12.50 5.69
C GLY A 62 -13.54 -11.18 6.43
N PRO A 63 -13.09 -10.02 5.91
CA PRO A 63 -13.41 -8.74 6.52
C PRO A 63 -14.92 -8.44 6.49
N LEU A 64 -15.41 -7.76 7.52
CA LEU A 64 -16.77 -7.23 7.58
C LEU A 64 -16.90 -6.01 6.67
N ALA A 65 -17.89 -6.03 5.80
CA ALA A 65 -18.19 -4.91 4.92
C ALA A 65 -18.85 -3.72 5.67
N PRO A 66 -18.66 -2.48 5.20
CA PRO A 66 -17.70 -2.08 4.18
C PRO A 66 -16.27 -1.99 4.75
N MET A 67 -15.28 -2.33 3.92
CA MET A 67 -13.88 -1.93 4.13
C MET A 67 -13.73 -0.46 3.73
N GLN A 68 -12.84 0.27 4.40
CA GLN A 68 -12.61 1.69 4.15
C GLN A 68 -11.19 1.92 3.68
N PHE A 69 -11.03 2.74 2.65
CA PHE A 69 -9.74 3.09 2.08
C PHE A 69 -9.62 4.61 1.94
N GLY A 70 -8.41 5.14 2.01
CA GLY A 70 -8.20 6.54 1.72
C GLY A 70 -6.80 7.06 2.00
N PRO A 71 -6.53 8.31 1.60
CA PRO A 71 -5.29 9.00 1.93
C PRO A 71 -5.30 9.51 3.38
N PRO A 72 -4.12 9.76 3.97
CA PRO A 72 -4.04 10.44 5.26
C PRO A 72 -4.64 11.86 5.15
N GLN A 73 -5.48 12.22 6.12
CA GLN A 73 -6.05 13.57 6.21
C GLN A 73 -5.07 14.61 6.76
N LEU A 74 -4.01 14.15 7.44
CA LEU A 74 -2.92 14.96 7.98
C LEU A 74 -1.59 14.42 7.44
N PRO A 75 -1.22 14.73 6.19
CA PRO A 75 -0.04 14.16 5.52
C PRO A 75 1.27 14.37 6.28
N GLU A 76 1.40 15.49 7.01
CA GLU A 76 2.56 15.81 7.83
C GLU A 76 2.78 14.83 9.00
N ARG A 77 1.71 14.13 9.43
CA ARG A 77 1.78 13.09 10.46
C ARG A 77 1.89 11.68 9.88
N ALA A 78 1.70 11.55 8.57
CA ALA A 78 1.61 10.27 7.88
C ALA A 78 2.96 9.63 7.60
N LYS A 79 4.09 10.30 7.87
CA LYS A 79 5.45 9.75 7.70
C LYS A 79 5.70 9.13 6.31
N GLY A 80 5.09 9.70 5.28
CA GLY A 80 5.19 9.24 3.90
C GLY A 80 4.29 8.05 3.53
N TYR A 81 3.42 7.56 4.43
CA TYR A 81 2.34 6.63 4.07
C TYR A 81 1.25 7.39 3.31
N GLU A 82 0.92 6.92 2.12
CA GLU A 82 0.07 7.67 1.17
C GLU A 82 -1.35 7.10 1.08
N PHE A 83 -1.53 5.88 1.58
CA PHE A 83 -2.77 5.14 1.45
C PHE A 83 -2.96 4.17 2.61
N ALA A 84 -4.19 4.07 3.09
CA ALA A 84 -4.57 3.19 4.19
C ALA A 84 -5.80 2.35 3.87
N LEU A 85 -5.87 1.19 4.53
CA LEU A 85 -7.04 0.34 4.70
C LEU A 85 -7.42 0.34 6.17
N TYR A 86 -8.70 0.51 6.45
CA TYR A 86 -9.36 0.16 7.70
C TYR A 86 -10.37 -0.96 7.43
N SER A 87 -10.21 -2.09 8.11
CA SER A 87 -11.17 -3.19 8.07
C SER A 87 -11.48 -3.74 9.46
N ARG A 88 -12.60 -4.46 9.53
CA ARG A 88 -13.12 -5.06 10.75
C ARG A 88 -13.21 -6.56 10.57
N PHE A 89 -12.89 -7.32 11.59
CA PHE A 89 -13.11 -8.76 11.64
C PHE A 89 -13.94 -9.10 12.86
N LYS A 90 -14.76 -10.15 12.74
CA LYS A 90 -15.61 -10.62 13.84
C LYS A 90 -14.79 -10.91 15.10
N ASP A 91 -13.70 -11.66 14.92
CA ASP A 91 -12.82 -12.15 15.97
C ASP A 91 -11.41 -12.40 15.42
N LEU A 92 -10.47 -12.71 16.32
CA LEU A 92 -9.08 -12.98 15.99
C LEU A 92 -8.91 -14.21 15.10
N GLU A 93 -9.77 -15.22 15.22
CA GLU A 93 -9.73 -16.43 14.40
C GLU A 93 -10.04 -16.11 12.93
N THR A 94 -11.03 -15.26 12.68
CA THR A 94 -11.38 -14.78 11.34
C THR A 94 -10.20 -14.02 10.71
N LEU A 95 -9.54 -13.14 11.48
CA LEU A 95 -8.34 -12.42 11.01
C LEU A 95 -7.19 -13.39 10.66
N ARG A 96 -6.91 -14.37 11.53
CA ARG A 96 -5.84 -15.35 11.29
C ARG A 96 -6.10 -16.19 10.03
N THR A 97 -7.34 -16.59 9.82
CA THR A 97 -7.76 -17.34 8.63
C THR A 97 -7.62 -16.49 7.38
N TYR A 98 -8.06 -15.24 7.42
CA TYR A 98 -7.90 -14.28 6.33
C TYR A 98 -6.43 -14.08 5.95
N ALA A 99 -5.56 -13.86 6.95
CA ALA A 99 -4.16 -13.48 6.76
C ALA A 99 -3.37 -14.50 5.91
N VAL A 100 -3.70 -15.79 6.04
CA VAL A 100 -3.03 -16.88 5.31
C VAL A 100 -3.84 -17.45 4.16
N SER A 101 -5.04 -16.91 3.90
CA SER A 101 -5.90 -17.42 2.84
C SER A 101 -5.29 -17.22 1.46
N ASP A 102 -5.47 -18.18 0.55
CA ASP A 102 -4.95 -18.10 -0.83
C ASP A 102 -5.46 -16.87 -1.57
N ALA A 103 -6.73 -16.51 -1.34
CA ALA A 103 -7.33 -15.31 -1.92
C ALA A 103 -6.61 -14.03 -1.47
N HIS A 104 -6.36 -13.88 -0.17
CA HIS A 104 -5.62 -12.74 0.37
C HIS A 104 -4.17 -12.73 -0.11
N MET A 105 -3.47 -13.85 0.01
CA MET A 105 -2.06 -13.97 -0.34
C MET A 105 -1.83 -13.74 -1.85
N SER A 106 -2.77 -14.14 -2.70
CA SER A 106 -2.73 -13.84 -4.14
C SER A 106 -2.80 -12.33 -4.39
N VAL A 107 -3.75 -11.62 -3.76
CA VAL A 107 -3.86 -10.16 -3.88
C VAL A 107 -2.61 -9.47 -3.34
N VAL A 108 -2.11 -9.88 -2.18
CA VAL A 108 -0.90 -9.32 -1.58
C VAL A 108 0.31 -9.48 -2.50
N ASN A 109 0.54 -10.68 -3.02
CA ASN A 109 1.73 -10.97 -3.81
C ASN A 109 1.68 -10.39 -5.23
N ASN A 110 0.50 -10.37 -5.85
CA ASN A 110 0.35 -10.01 -7.26
C ASN A 110 -0.10 -8.55 -7.47
N ILE A 111 -0.76 -7.94 -6.48
CA ILE A 111 -1.30 -6.58 -6.60
C ILE A 111 -0.58 -5.62 -5.65
N VAL A 112 -0.55 -5.92 -4.34
CA VAL A 112 -0.05 -4.99 -3.32
C VAL A 112 1.47 -4.84 -3.37
N LYS A 113 2.23 -5.94 -3.24
CA LYS A 113 3.70 -5.91 -3.19
C LYS A 113 4.34 -5.26 -4.42
N PRO A 114 3.87 -5.48 -5.66
CA PRO A 114 4.44 -4.81 -6.82
C PRO A 114 4.34 -3.28 -6.77
N ARG A 115 3.32 -2.74 -6.11
CA ARG A 115 2.98 -1.30 -6.06
C ARG A 115 3.47 -0.57 -4.82
N THR A 116 4.02 -1.29 -3.85
CA THR A 116 4.40 -0.75 -2.54
C THR A 116 5.89 -0.87 -2.31
N VAL A 117 6.48 0.10 -1.61
CA VAL A 117 7.92 0.09 -1.31
C VAL A 117 8.23 -1.12 -0.42
N PRO A 118 9.22 -1.98 -0.77
CA PRO A 118 9.55 -3.16 0.03
C PRO A 118 9.90 -2.81 1.47
N GLY A 119 9.29 -3.50 2.44
CA GLY A 119 9.51 -3.26 3.87
C GLY A 119 8.78 -2.03 4.44
N GLU A 120 8.10 -1.23 3.61
CA GLU A 120 7.41 0.00 4.01
C GLU A 120 5.88 -0.18 4.07
N THR A 121 5.44 -1.39 4.42
CA THR A 121 4.04 -1.67 4.76
C THR A 121 3.91 -1.76 6.28
N MET A 122 2.96 -1.01 6.86
CA MET A 122 2.67 -1.08 8.29
C MET A 122 1.26 -1.62 8.48
N ALA A 123 1.13 -2.75 9.18
CA ALA A 123 -0.15 -3.29 9.61
C ALA A 123 -0.23 -3.23 11.14
N TYR A 124 -1.39 -2.88 11.67
CA TYR A 124 -1.65 -2.85 13.10
C TYR A 124 -3.06 -3.39 13.40
N ASP A 125 -3.08 -4.39 14.28
CA ASP A 125 -4.29 -5.10 14.68
C ASP A 125 -4.57 -4.84 16.16
N PHE A 126 -5.81 -4.52 16.48
CA PHE A 126 -6.23 -4.39 17.87
C PHE A 126 -7.68 -4.81 18.06
N GLU A 127 -7.97 -5.31 19.26
CA GLU A 127 -9.31 -5.68 19.66
C GLU A 127 -10.03 -4.46 20.22
N LEU A 128 -11.25 -4.23 19.75
CA LEU A 128 -12.19 -3.33 20.39
C LEU A 128 -12.91 -4.07 21.51
N PRO A 129 -12.87 -3.53 22.74
CA PRO A 129 -13.72 -3.95 23.84
C PRO A 129 -15.21 -3.86 23.47
N ASP A 130 -16.04 -4.66 24.12
CA ASP A 130 -17.49 -4.67 23.89
C ASP A 130 -18.20 -3.37 24.34
N ASP A 131 -17.53 -2.54 25.16
CA ASP A 131 -18.01 -1.28 25.71
C ASP A 131 -17.44 -0.02 25.03
N ALA A 132 -16.72 -0.19 23.91
CA ALA A 132 -16.06 0.89 23.15
C ALA A 132 -16.95 1.56 22.10
#